data_AF-A0A2G6QY35-F1
#
_entry.id   AF-A0A2G6QY35-F1
#
_cell.length_a   1.000
_cell.length_b   1.000
_cell.length_c   1.000
_cell.angle_alpha   90.00
_cell.angle_beta   90.00
_cell.angle_gamma   90.00
#
_symmetry.space_group_name_H-M   'P 1'
#
loop_
_entity.id
_entity.type
_entity.pdbx_description
1 polymer ?
#
loop_
_entity_poly.entity_id
_entity_poly.type
_entity_poly.pdbx_seq_one_letter_code
_entity_poly.pdbx_strand_id
1 'polypeptide(L)'
;MTWRNLGPADAALRSKGVYWIDWNAKTGDASAKRPKSLSEMTRLATRHHGARVVLLAHDTADKKLTLWSLRGIIRFYRTQGYQFGVIS
;
A
#
# COMPACT_ATOMS: atom_id res chain seq x y z
N MET A 1 1.30 5.42 14.49
CA MET A 1 0.03 4.81 14.90
C MET A 1 0.38 3.43 15.39
N THR A 2 0.14 3.11 16.66
CA THR A 2 0.39 1.79 17.23
C THR A 2 -0.92 1.33 17.82
N TRP A 3 -1.50 0.30 17.23
CA TRP A 3 -2.67 -0.37 17.78
C TRP A 3 -2.29 -0.98 19.13
N ARG A 4 -3.19 -0.92 20.11
CA ARG A 4 -2.98 -1.46 21.45
C ARG A 4 -4.08 -2.46 21.76
N ASN A 5 -3.75 -3.47 22.56
CA ASN A 5 -4.70 -4.47 23.07
C ASN A 5 -5.45 -5.27 21.98
N LEU A 6 -4.81 -5.54 20.83
CA LEU A 6 -5.42 -6.33 19.75
C LEU A 6 -5.32 -7.85 19.94
N GLY A 7 -4.52 -8.34 20.90
CA GLY A 7 -4.28 -9.77 21.09
C GLY A 7 -5.54 -10.65 21.13
N PRO A 8 -6.61 -10.28 21.88
CA PRO A 8 -7.86 -11.02 21.86
C PRO A 8 -8.55 -11.04 20.48
N ALA A 9 -8.55 -9.92 19.75
CA ALA A 9 -9.13 -9.83 18.41
C ALA A 9 -8.32 -10.64 17.39
N ASP A 10 -6.98 -10.55 17.44
CA ASP A 10 -6.09 -11.33 16.59
C ASP A 10 -6.29 -12.83 16.79
N ALA A 11 -6.42 -13.29 18.05
CA ALA A 11 -6.69 -14.69 18.36
C ALA A 11 -8.08 -15.14 17.83
N ALA A 12 -9.10 -14.29 17.97
CA ALA A 12 -10.45 -14.58 17.48
C ALA A 12 -10.53 -14.62 15.95
N LEU A 13 -9.76 -13.81 15.24
CA LEU A 13 -9.66 -13.86 13.77
C LEU A 13 -8.85 -15.08 13.32
N ARG A 14 -7.73 -15.36 13.99
CA ARG A 14 -6.87 -16.50 13.68
C ARG A 14 -7.57 -17.84 13.84
N SER A 15 -8.45 -18.00 14.83
CA SER A 15 -9.26 -19.22 14.99
C SER A 15 -10.23 -19.46 13.82
N LYS A 16 -10.47 -18.44 12.99
CA LYS A 16 -11.28 -18.49 11.77
C LYS A 16 -10.44 -18.52 10.49
N GLY A 17 -9.12 -18.68 10.60
CA GLY A 17 -8.21 -18.62 9.46
C GLY A 17 -8.02 -17.22 8.87
N VAL A 18 -8.37 -16.17 9.60
CA VAL A 18 -8.22 -14.77 9.16
C VAL A 18 -6.99 -14.16 9.82
N TYR A 19 -6.17 -13.49 9.01
CA TYR A 19 -4.92 -12.85 9.44
C TYR A 19 -4.93 -11.38 9.06
N TRP A 20 -4.35 -10.53 9.90
CA TRP A 20 -4.19 -9.11 9.60
C TRP A 20 -2.95 -8.88 8.73
N ILE A 21 -2.99 -7.80 7.96
CA ILE A 21 -1.85 -7.31 7.19
C ILE A 21 -1.84 -5.78 7.20
N ASP A 22 -0.66 -5.22 7.41
CA ASP A 22 -0.37 -3.80 7.20
C ASP A 22 0.45 -3.62 5.91
N TRP A 23 0.83 -2.38 5.63
CA TRP A 23 1.63 -1.99 4.48
C TRP A 23 2.98 -1.41 4.91
N ASN A 24 4.00 -1.56 4.06
CA ASN A 24 5.32 -0.94 4.23
C ASN A 24 5.62 0.16 3.19
N ALA A 25 4.77 0.28 2.16
CA ALA A 25 4.78 1.38 1.19
C ALA A 25 3.38 2.00 1.10
N LYS A 26 3.29 3.26 0.64
CA LYS A 26 2.00 3.94 0.45
C LYS A 26 2.07 5.03 -0.61
N THR A 27 0.99 5.24 -1.35
CA THR A 27 0.85 6.34 -2.34
C THR A 27 0.78 7.71 -1.67
N GLY A 28 0.33 7.76 -0.41
CA GLY A 28 0.10 9.00 0.33
C GLY A 28 -1.27 9.64 0.08
N ASP A 29 -2.17 8.98 -0.64
CA ASP A 29 -3.49 9.48 -1.04
C ASP A 29 -4.50 9.73 0.12
N ALA A 30 -4.20 9.18 1.30
CA ALA A 30 -4.92 9.41 2.56
C ALA A 30 -4.13 10.28 3.56
N SER A 31 -3.00 10.85 3.17
CA SER A 31 -2.21 11.73 4.05
C SER A 31 -2.88 13.10 4.20
N ALA A 32 -2.63 13.79 5.32
CA ALA A 32 -3.11 15.17 5.52
C ALA A 32 -2.62 16.11 4.40
N LYS A 33 -1.35 15.95 3.98
CA LYS A 33 -0.81 16.56 2.77
C LYS A 33 -0.74 15.51 1.66
N ARG A 34 -1.79 15.44 0.85
CA ARG A 34 -1.87 14.52 -0.30
C ARG A 34 -0.91 14.95 -1.41
N PRO A 35 -0.35 14.00 -2.17
CA PRO A 35 0.42 14.33 -3.36
C PRO A 35 -0.46 15.09 -4.37
N LYS A 36 0.14 16.03 -5.10
CA LYS A 36 -0.56 16.89 -6.06
C LYS A 36 -0.21 16.59 -7.53
N SER A 37 0.75 15.70 -7.78
CA SER A 37 1.17 15.32 -9.12
C SER A 37 1.43 13.82 -9.24
N LEU A 38 1.42 13.32 -10.47
CA LEU A 38 1.75 11.93 -10.79
C LEU A 38 3.18 11.58 -10.38
N SER A 39 4.12 12.50 -10.59
CA SER A 39 5.53 12.29 -10.23
C SER A 39 5.72 12.20 -8.72
N GLU A 40 5.05 13.07 -7.96
CA GLU A 40 5.10 13.05 -6.50
C GLU A 40 4.49 11.76 -5.94
N MET A 41 3.30 11.37 -6.42
CA MET A 41 2.66 10.14 -5.97
C MET A 41 3.46 8.89 -6.34
N THR A 42 4.00 8.82 -7.56
CA THR A 42 4.85 7.71 -7.99
C THR A 42 6.07 7.61 -7.08
N ARG A 43 6.77 8.72 -6.83
CA ARG A 43 7.93 8.78 -5.93
C ARG A 43 7.59 8.32 -4.51
N LEU A 44 6.43 8.70 -3.98
CA LEU A 44 5.99 8.27 -2.65
C LEU A 44 5.68 6.76 -2.62
N ALA A 45 4.98 6.26 -3.63
CA ALA A 45 4.62 4.85 -3.74
C ALA A 45 5.87 3.96 -3.84
N THR A 46 6.93 4.44 -4.49
CA THR A 46 8.14 3.66 -4.80
C THR A 46 9.31 3.91 -3.87
N ARG A 47 9.12 4.65 -2.77
CA ARG A 47 10.21 5.04 -1.85
C ARG A 47 10.74 3.91 -0.96
N HIS A 48 9.98 2.82 -0.83
CA HIS A 48 10.36 1.68 0.02
C HIS A 48 11.12 0.66 -0.82
N HIS A 49 12.26 0.21 -0.29
CA HIS A 49 13.14 -0.77 -0.92
C HIS A 49 13.28 -1.96 0.02
N GLY A 50 12.80 -3.12 -0.40
CA GLY A 50 12.85 -4.35 0.38
C GLY A 50 12.37 -5.53 -0.45
N ALA A 51 12.75 -6.76 -0.08
CA ALA A 51 12.43 -7.95 -0.87
C ALA A 51 10.92 -8.17 -1.09
N ARG A 52 10.06 -7.63 -0.21
CA ARG A 52 8.60 -7.63 -0.35
C ARG A 52 8.06 -6.24 -0.05
N VAL A 53 7.21 -5.75 -0.94
CA VAL A 53 6.52 -4.46 -0.81
C VAL A 53 5.03 -4.72 -0.77
N VAL A 54 4.38 -4.28 0.31
CA VAL A 54 2.92 -4.17 0.41
C VAL A 54 2.60 -2.68 0.31
N LEU A 55 2.05 -2.29 -0.84
CA LEU A 55 1.73 -0.90 -1.18
C LEU A 55 0.28 -0.57 -0.85
N LEU A 56 0.06 0.35 0.09
CA LEU A 56 -1.27 0.89 0.36
C LEU A 56 -1.68 1.95 -0.67
N ALA A 57 -2.88 1.78 -1.22
CA ALA A 57 -3.60 2.71 -2.07
C ALA A 57 -5.11 2.58 -1.82
N HIS A 58 -5.89 3.62 -2.11
CA HIS A 58 -7.36 3.59 -2.00
C HIS A 58 -8.02 3.79 -3.38
N ASP A 59 -9.07 3.02 -3.67
CA ASP A 59 -9.83 2.98 -4.91
C ASP A 59 -11.20 3.68 -4.79
N THR A 60 -11.26 4.81 -4.09
CA THR A 60 -12.48 5.61 -3.96
C THR A 60 -12.59 6.69 -5.04
N ALA A 61 -13.81 7.21 -5.27
CA ALA A 61 -14.09 8.17 -6.35
C ALA A 61 -13.23 9.46 -6.31
N ASP A 62 -12.79 9.88 -5.12
CA ASP A 62 -11.92 11.05 -4.91
C ASP A 62 -10.43 10.78 -5.17
N LYS A 63 -10.04 9.53 -5.50
CA LYS A 63 -8.63 9.10 -5.65
C LYS A 63 -8.19 8.97 -7.11
N LYS A 64 -8.63 9.88 -7.98
CA LYS A 64 -8.24 9.87 -9.40
C LYS A 64 -6.73 9.90 -9.62
N LEU A 65 -5.99 10.61 -8.77
CA LEU A 65 -4.52 10.67 -8.87
C LEU A 65 -3.87 9.29 -8.61
N THR A 66 -4.44 8.48 -7.72
CA THR A 66 -4.03 7.09 -7.48
C THR A 66 -4.19 6.26 -8.74
N LEU A 67 -5.38 6.30 -9.34
CA LEU A 67 -5.65 5.61 -10.61
C LEU A 67 -4.67 6.02 -11.71
N TRP A 68 -4.45 7.32 -11.90
CA TRP A 68 -3.56 7.82 -12.96
C TRP A 68 -2.08 7.47 -12.72
N SER A 69 -1.66 7.34 -11.46
CA SER A 69 -0.27 7.00 -11.11
C SER A 69 0.05 5.51 -11.23
N LEU A 70 -0.95 4.62 -11.24
CA LEU A 70 -0.76 3.15 -11.26
C LEU A 70 0.17 2.69 -12.39
N ARG A 71 0.06 3.28 -13.60
CA ARG A 71 0.92 2.91 -14.73
C ARG A 71 2.40 3.18 -14.47
N GLY A 72 2.72 4.30 -13.82
CA GLY A 72 4.09 4.67 -13.45
C GLY A 72 4.63 3.77 -12.34
N ILE A 73 3.81 3.50 -11.33
CA ILE A 73 4.14 2.64 -10.19
C ILE A 73 4.43 1.20 -10.66
N ILE A 74 3.54 0.63 -11.50
CA ILE A 74 3.72 -0.72 -12.05
C ILE A 74 5.01 -0.81 -12.87
N ARG A 75 5.27 0.19 -13.72
CA ARG A 75 6.48 0.25 -14.53
C ARG A 75 7.73 0.27 -13.65
N PHE A 76 7.76 1.13 -12.63
CA PHE A 76 8.88 1.20 -11.68
C PHE A 76 9.20 -0.17 -11.10
N TYR A 77 8.23 -0.84 -10.46
CA TYR A 77 8.48 -2.11 -9.81
C TYR A 77 8.95 -3.21 -10.78
N ARG A 78 8.36 -3.28 -11.98
CA ARG A 78 8.82 -4.20 -13.02
C ARG A 78 10.27 -3.92 -13.44
N THR A 79 10.64 -2.65 -13.64
CA THR A 79 12.03 -2.29 -14.01
C THR A 79 13.04 -2.60 -12.90
N GLN A 80 12.59 -2.65 -11.65
CA GLN A 80 13.41 -3.02 -10.50
C GLN A 80 13.43 -4.53 -10.23
N GLY A 81 12.84 -5.35 -11.11
CA GLY A 81 12.84 -6.81 -11.00
C GLY A 81 11.78 -7.39 -10.06
N TYR A 82 10.81 -6.60 -9.59
CA TYR A 82 9.72 -7.10 -8.76
C TYR A 82 8.66 -7.82 -9.59
N GLN A 83 8.04 -8.81 -8.95
CA GLN A 83 6.85 -9.50 -9.44
C GLN A 83 5.63 -9.10 -8.61
N PHE A 84 4.45 -9.09 -9.23
CA PHE A 84 3.19 -8.74 -8.57
C PHE A 84 2.49 -10.02 -8.13
N GLY A 85 2.14 -10.08 -6.84
CA GLY A 85 1.35 -11.15 -6.24
C GLY A 85 0.11 -10.60 -5.56
N VAL A 86 -0.75 -11.51 -5.10
CA VAL A 86 -1.92 -11.21 -4.26
C VAL A 86 -1.68 -11.72 -2.85
N ILE A 87 -2.40 -11.14 -1.88
CA ILE A 87 -2.44 -11.65 -0.51
C ILE A 87 -3.60 -12.66 -0.46
N SER A 88 -3.34 -13.85 0.07
CA SER A 88 -4.29 -14.98 0.14
C SER A 88 -4.18 -15.71 1.46
#